data_AF-A0A2V6TKV7-F1
#
_entry.id   AF-A0A2V6TKV7-F1
#
_cell.length_a   1.000
_cell.length_b   1.000
_cell.length_c   1.000
_cell.angle_alpha   90.00
_cell.angle_beta   90.00
_cell.angle_gamma   90.00
#
_symmetry.space_group_name_H-M   'P 1'
#
loop_
_entity.id
_entity.type
_entity.pdbx_description
1 polymer ?
#
loop_
_entity_poly.entity_id
_entity_poly.type
_entity_poly.pdbx_seq_one_letter_code
_entity_poly.pdbx_strand_id
1 'polypeptide(L)' 'MDWQKELDELRRREEFAERLGGPERVKRQHDGGRYTIRERIARLVDPGTFHELGKIAGRA' A
#
# COMPACT_ATOMS: atom_id res chain seq x y z
N MET A 1 -15.93 -4.42 -21.76
CA MET A 1 -16.76 -3.83 -20.69
C MET A 1 -16.37 -2.38 -20.54
N ASP A 2 -17.36 -1.51 -20.41
CA ASP A 2 -17.26 -0.03 -20.43
C ASP A 2 -16.36 0.54 -19.31
N TRP A 3 -16.06 -0.24 -18.27
CA TRP A 3 -15.33 0.18 -17.07
C TRP A 3 -13.85 -0.23 -17.03
N GLN A 4 -13.28 -0.73 -18.12
CA GLN A 4 -11.93 -1.29 -18.08
C GLN A 4 -10.89 -0.24 -17.69
N LYS A 5 -11.04 1.00 -18.17
CA LYS A 5 -10.10 2.10 -17.88
C LYS A 5 -10.11 2.48 -16.40
N GLU A 6 -11.29 2.50 -15.80
CA GLU A 6 -11.52 2.83 -14.39
C GLU A 6 -10.94 1.76 -13.49
N LEU A 7 -11.10 0.48 -13.86
CA LEU A 7 -10.48 -0.64 -13.17
C LEU A 7 -8.95 -0.61 -13.26
N ASP A 8 -8.40 -0.21 -14.41
CA ASP A 8 -6.95 -0.11 -14.60
C ASP A 8 -6.36 1.06 -13.79
N GLU A 9 -7.04 2.21 -13.74
CA GLU A 9 -6.63 3.33 -12.88
C GLU A 9 -6.76 2.98 -11.39
N LEU A 10 -7.79 2.23 -10.99
CA LEU A 10 -7.92 1.72 -9.62
C LEU A 10 -6.70 0.88 -9.25
N ARG A 11 -6.38 -0.15 -10.06
CA ARG A 11 -5.22 -1.03 -9.83
C ARG A 11 -3.91 -0.25 -9.77
N ARG A 12 -3.73 0.73 -10.67
CA ARG A 12 -2.55 1.60 -10.68
C ARG A 12 -2.40 2.37 -9.36
N ARG A 13 -3.48 2.89 -8.80
CA ARG A 13 -3.45 3.60 -7.50
C ARG A 13 -3.17 2.66 -6.34
N GLU A 14 -3.73 1.46 -6.37
CA GLU A 14 -3.44 0.44 -5.35
C GLU A 14 -1.95 0.05 -5.37
N GLU A 15 -1.37 -0.19 -6.54
CA GLU A 15 0.06 -0.45 -6.69
C GLU A 15 0.92 0.71 -6.19
N PHE A 16 0.50 1.95 -6.45
CA PHE A 16 1.21 3.12 -5.95
C PHE A 16 1.20 3.19 -4.42
N ALA A 17 0.05 2.90 -3.80
CA ALA A 17 -0.09 2.85 -2.35
C ALA A 17 0.77 1.74 -1.71
N GLU A 18 0.92 0.59 -2.38
CA GLU A 18 1.78 -0.52 -1.91
C GLU A 18 3.27 -0.15 -1.90
N ARG A 19 3.70 0.79 -2.75
CA ARG A 19 5.10 1.22 -2.81
C ARG A 19 5.51 2.10 -1.64
N LEU A 20 4.58 2.55 -0.79
CA LEU A 20 4.83 3.38 0.40
C LEU A 20 5.68 4.64 0.13
N GLY A 21 5.53 5.20 -1.08
CA GLY A 21 6.27 6.37 -1.55
C GLY A 21 7.70 6.09 -2.01
N GLY A 22 8.02 4.84 -2.34
CA GLY A 22 9.23 4.45 -3.07
C GLY A 22 10.30 3.74 -2.22
N PRO A 23 11.27 3.09 -2.89
CA PRO A 23 12.31 2.30 -2.23
C PRO A 23 13.15 3.12 -1.25
N GLU A 24 13.37 4.41 -1.51
CA GLU A 24 14.14 5.29 -0.62
C GLU A 24 13.42 5.51 0.72
N ARG A 25 12.08 5.66 0.70
CA ARG A 25 11.28 5.82 1.93
C ARG A 25 11.22 4.54 2.73
N VAL A 26 11.09 3.39 2.05
CA VAL A 26 11.15 2.07 2.67
C VAL A 26 12.51 1.87 3.34
N LYS A 27 13.61 2.11 2.60
CA LYS A 27 14.97 2.02 3.13
C LYS A 27 15.16 2.90 4.36
N ARG A 28 14.67 4.16 4.33
CA ARG A 28 14.73 5.06 5.48
C ARG A 28 14.01 4.51 6.73
N GLN A 29 12.93 3.75 6.57
CA GLN A 29 12.29 3.09 7.72
C GLN A 29 13.18 2.00 8.30
N HIS A 30 13.69 1.13 7.43
CA HIS A 30 14.55 0.01 7.83
C HIS A 30 15.88 0.46 8.43
N ASP A 31 16.53 1.46 7.84
CA ASP A 31 17.77 2.07 8.37
C ASP A 31 17.56 2.63 9.78
N GLY A 32 16.34 3.08 10.10
CA GLY A 32 15.96 3.55 11.43
C GLY A 32 15.53 2.43 12.39
N GLY A 33 15.70 1.15 12.04
CA GLY A 33 15.25 0.02 12.84
C GLY A 33 13.73 -0.11 12.95
N ARG A 34 12.98 0.50 12.01
CA ARG A 34 11.52 0.50 12.01
C ARG A 34 10.97 -0.35 10.88
N TYR A 35 9.83 -0.96 11.13
CA TYR A 35 9.02 -1.56 10.09
C TYR A 35 8.19 -0.53 9.34
N THR A 36 7.96 -0.81 8.06
CA THR A 36 6.97 -0.11 7.25
C THR A 36 5.55 -0.36 7.77
N ILE A 37 4.57 0.44 7.34
CA ILE A 37 3.18 0.23 7.78
C ILE A 37 2.63 -1.12 7.32
N ARG A 38 2.97 -1.57 6.10
CA ARG A 38 2.56 -2.87 5.54
C ARG A 38 3.12 -4.03 6.37
N GLU A 39 4.40 -3.93 6.73
CA GLU A 39 5.07 -4.91 7.59
C GLU A 39 4.50 -4.95 9.02
N ARG A 40 4.09 -3.80 9.56
CA ARG A 40 3.44 -3.75 10.88
C ARG A 40 2.09 -4.44 10.85
N ILE A 41 1.27 -4.14 9.85
CA ILE A 41 -0.05 -4.76 9.67
C ILE A 41 0.12 -6.28 9.52
N ALA A 42 1.01 -6.74 8.64
CA ALA A 42 1.24 -8.16 8.39
C ALA A 42 1.72 -8.94 9.63
N ARG A 43 2.37 -8.27 10.59
CA ARG A 43 2.78 -8.89 11.87
C ARG A 43 1.70 -8.85 12.95
N LEU A 44 0.75 -7.93 12.84
CA LEU A 44 -0.26 -7.68 13.86
C LEU A 44 -1.51 -8.53 13.65
N VAL A 45 -1.88 -8.78 12.40
CA VAL A 45 -3.14 -9.42 12.02
C VAL A 45 -2.92 -10.83 11.48
N ASP A 46 -3.92 -11.68 11.61
CA ASP A 46 -3.89 -13.01 11.01
C ASP A 46 -3.85 -12.90 9.47
N PRO A 47 -3.05 -13.72 8.77
CA PRO A 47 -2.98 -13.70 7.32
C PRO A 47 -4.36 -13.83 6.66
N GLY A 48 -4.65 -12.94 5.71
CA GLY A 48 -5.92 -12.94 4.96
C GLY A 48 -7.12 -12.31 5.69
N THR A 49 -6.96 -11.84 6.92
CA THR A 49 -8.07 -11.20 7.68
C THR A 49 -8.15 -9.69 7.51
N PHE A 50 -7.07 -9.05 7.08
CA PHE A 50 -7.00 -7.60 6.96
C PHE A 50 -7.75 -7.10 5.74
N HIS A 51 -8.77 -6.25 5.97
CA HIS A 51 -9.49 -5.53 4.94
C HIS A 51 -9.20 -4.02 5.04
N GLU A 52 -8.52 -3.48 4.04
CA GLU A 52 -8.10 -2.08 4.04
C GLU A 52 -9.20 -1.15 3.51
N LEU A 53 -9.55 -0.13 4.29
CA LEU A 53 -10.47 0.92 3.87
C LEU A 53 -9.69 2.18 3.46
N GLY A 54 -10.08 2.78 2.34
CA GLY A 54 -9.48 4.04 1.89
C GLY A 54 -8.05 3.92 1.34
N LYS A 55 -7.65 2.74 0.83
CA LYS A 55 -6.30 2.47 0.30
C LYS A 55 -5.78 3.51 -0.71
N ILE A 56 -6.69 4.04 -1.53
CA ILE A 56 -6.40 5.02 -2.58
C ILE A 56 -6.84 6.46 -2.21
N ALA A 57 -7.13 6.71 -0.93
CA ALA A 57 -7.56 8.02 -0.47
C ALA A 57 -6.40 9.05 -0.50
N GLY A 58 -6.75 10.31 -0.67
CA GLY A 58 -5.80 11.42 -0.74
C GLY A 58 -5.41 11.79 -2.18
N ARG A 59 -4.33 12.56 -2.30
CA ARG A 59 -3.76 13.00 -3.59
C ARG A 59 -2.29 12.64 -3.60
N ALA A 60 -1.80 12.20 -4.76
CA ALA A 60 -0.38 11.97 -5.01
C ALA A 60 0.37 13.29 -5.14
#